data_AF-A0A9Q3DWN7-F1
#
_entry.id   AF-A0A9Q3DWN7-F1
#
_cell.length_a   1.000
_cell.length_b   1.000
_cell.length_c   1.000
_cell.angle_alpha   90.00
_cell.angle_beta   90.00
_cell.angle_gamma   90.00
#
_symmetry.space_group_name_H-M   'P 1'
#
loop_
_entity.id
_entity.type
_entity.pdbx_description
1 polymer ?
#
loop_
_entity_poly.entity_id
_entity_poly.type
_entity_poly.pdbx_seq_one_letter_code
_entity_poly.pdbx_strand_id
1 'polypeptide(L)'
;MALVDTGSEMRKIPDESSIKASLTSRQINMNLSGIGGHTTTLVGLLEFTPINMKTEEENEIHLLIAKGAVHTLLGRPCLVDNNVKLEFSHKKGEIFSYPGED
;
A
#
# COMPACT_ATOMS: atom_id res chain seq x y z
N MET A 1 -1.15 -3.75 10.17
CA MET A 1 -0.02 -4.46 9.53
C MET A 1 -0.25 -4.43 8.02
N ALA A 2 0.76 -4.06 7.24
CA ALA A 2 0.67 -3.98 5.78
C ALA A 2 1.65 -4.96 5.14
N LEU A 3 1.26 -5.53 3.99
CA LEU A 3 2.17 -6.26 3.11
C LEU A 3 2.92 -5.27 2.23
N VAL A 4 4.23 -5.34 2.25
CA VAL A 4 5.12 -4.63 1.32
C VAL A 4 5.31 -5.53 0.10
N ASP A 5 4.94 -5.04 -1.08
CA ASP A 5 4.96 -5.85 -2.30
C ASP A 5 5.56 -5.07 -3.48
N THR A 6 6.82 -5.38 -3.81
CA THR A 6 7.53 -4.75 -4.94
C THR A 6 6.99 -5.17 -6.30
N GLY A 7 6.24 -6.28 -6.39
CA GLY A 7 5.62 -6.78 -7.62
C GLY A 7 4.24 -6.21 -7.89
N SER A 8 3.69 -5.43 -6.96
CA SER A 8 2.33 -4.89 -7.07
C SER A 8 2.33 -3.42 -7.51
N GLU A 9 1.48 -3.11 -8.49
CA GLU A 9 1.31 -1.76 -9.06
C GLU A 9 0.27 -0.91 -8.32
N MET A 10 -0.18 -1.35 -7.15
CA MET A 10 -1.29 -0.71 -6.45
C MET A 10 -1.01 -0.54 -4.97
N ARG A 11 -1.73 0.39 -4.37
CA ARG A 11 -1.84 0.52 -2.91
C ARG A 11 -3.29 0.27 -2.54
N LYS A 12 -3.54 -0.61 -1.57
CA LYS A 12 -4.91 -0.89 -1.15
C LYS A 12 -5.02 -1.16 0.34
N ILE A 13 -6.19 -0.85 0.89
CA ILE A 13 -6.61 -1.21 2.24
C ILE A 13 -7.93 -1.99 2.18
N PRO A 14 -8.22 -2.85 3.16
CA PRO A 14 -9.56 -3.43 3.30
C PRO A 14 -10.59 -2.36 3.67
N ASP A 15 -11.81 -2.52 3.16
CA ASP A 15 -12.97 -1.66 3.44
C ASP A 15 -13.22 -1.44 4.93
N GLU A 16 -13.08 -2.48 5.74
CA GLU A 16 -13.20 -2.38 7.20
C GLU A 16 -12.22 -1.36 7.80
N SER A 17 -11.01 -1.24 7.25
CA SER A 17 -10.01 -0.26 7.74
C SER A 17 -10.41 1.17 7.38
N SER A 18 -11.00 1.39 6.19
CA SER A 18 -11.49 2.71 5.78
C SER A 18 -12.66 3.19 6.65
N ILE A 19 -13.57 2.26 7.01
CA ILE A 19 -14.74 2.54 7.85
C ILE A 19 -14.29 2.90 9.27
N LYS A 20 -13.39 2.11 9.85
CA LYS A 20 -12.88 2.35 11.21
C LYS A 20 -12.18 3.71 11.34
N ALA A 21 -11.47 4.13 10.30
CA ALA A 21 -10.75 5.40 10.28
C ALA A 21 -11.62 6.61 9.85
N SER A 22 -12.91 6.40 9.54
CA SER A 22 -13.84 7.46 9.07
C SER A 22 -13.30 8.28 7.89
N LEU A 23 -12.57 7.63 6.99
CA LEU A 23 -11.90 8.30 5.89
C LEU A 23 -12.90 8.66 4.80
N THR A 24 -12.86 9.91 4.32
CA THR A 24 -13.69 10.33 3.18
C THR A 24 -13.14 9.69 1.92
N SER A 25 -13.97 8.91 1.22
CA SER A 25 -13.57 8.21 -0.01
C SER A 25 -14.47 8.57 -1.18
N ARG A 26 -13.86 8.59 -2.38
CA ARG A 26 -14.60 8.58 -3.64
C ARG A 26 -15.03 7.14 -3.94
N GLN A 27 -16.32 6.91 -4.14
CA GLN A 27 -16.79 5.59 -4.55
C GLN A 27 -16.29 5.23 -5.95
N ILE A 28 -15.83 4.00 -6.09
CA ILE A 28 -15.49 3.37 -7.37
C ILE A 28 -16.08 1.95 -7.39
N ASN A 29 -16.18 1.35 -8.56
CA ASN A 29 -16.52 -0.06 -8.69
C ASN A 29 -15.67 -0.67 -9.80
N MET A 30 -14.62 -1.37 -9.41
CA MET A 30 -13.65 -1.95 -10.33
C MET A 30 -13.22 -3.33 -9.84
N ASN A 31 -13.06 -4.29 -10.74
CA ASN A 31 -12.49 -5.58 -10.41
C ASN A 31 -11.03 -5.62 -10.87
N LEU A 32 -10.15 -6.03 -9.96
CA LEU A 32 -8.74 -6.28 -10.25
C LEU A 32 -8.48 -7.78 -10.26
N SER A 33 -7.89 -8.26 -11.36
CA SER A 33 -7.41 -9.64 -11.46
C SER A 33 -5.96 -9.72 -10.99
N GLY A 34 -5.71 -10.60 -10.03
CA GLY A 34 -4.38 -10.97 -9.60
C GLY A 34 -3.88 -12.24 -10.31
N ILE A 35 -2.65 -12.62 -9.99
CA ILE A 35 -2.05 -13.88 -10.42
C ILE A 35 -2.91 -15.05 -9.88
N GLY A 36 -3.07 -16.10 -10.69
CA GLY A 36 -3.89 -17.27 -10.33
C GLY A 36 -5.40 -17.09 -10.54
N GLY A 37 -5.83 -16.00 -11.20
CA GLY A 37 -7.25 -15.76 -11.53
C GLY A 37 -8.09 -15.21 -10.39
N HIS A 38 -7.47 -14.92 -9.24
CA HIS A 38 -8.15 -14.26 -8.13
C HIS A 38 -8.63 -12.86 -8.51
N THR A 39 -9.86 -12.52 -8.16
CA THR A 39 -10.42 -11.19 -8.41
C THR A 39 -10.65 -10.48 -7.08
N THR A 40 -10.19 -9.23 -6.99
CA THR A 40 -10.48 -8.33 -5.87
C THR A 40 -11.37 -7.20 -6.36
N THR A 41 -12.52 -6.98 -5.72
CA THR A 41 -13.37 -5.81 -6.01
C THR A 41 -12.89 -4.60 -5.24
N LEU A 42 -12.67 -3.50 -5.94
CA LEU A 42 -12.39 -2.18 -5.39
C LEU A 42 -13.68 -1.37 -5.32
N VAL A 43 -13.93 -0.77 -4.16
CA VAL A 43 -15.18 -0.07 -3.83
C VAL A 43 -14.98 1.42 -3.51
N GLY A 44 -13.74 1.85 -3.35
CA GLY A 44 -13.43 3.24 -3.06
C GLY A 44 -12.01 3.63 -3.40
N LEU A 45 -11.77 4.94 -3.43
CA LEU A 45 -10.47 5.57 -3.55
C LEU A 45 -10.37 6.63 -2.46
N LEU A 46 -9.32 6.56 -1.67
CA LEU A 46 -8.91 7.61 -0.76
C LEU A 46 -7.83 8.42 -1.47
N GLU A 47 -8.06 9.72 -1.56
CA GLU A 47 -7.14 10.68 -2.17
C GLU A 47 -6.45 11.48 -1.06
N PHE A 48 -5.20 11.89 -1.30
CA PHE A 48 -4.40 12.71 -0.39
C PHE A 48 -4.42 12.21 1.08
N THR A 49 -4.32 10.90 1.27
CA THR A 49 -4.36 10.31 2.62
C THR A 49 -3.00 10.46 3.28
N PRO A 50 -2.89 11.21 4.39
CA PRO A 50 -1.64 11.30 5.12
C PRO A 50 -1.31 9.93 5.70
N ILE A 51 -0.11 9.46 5.42
CA ILE A 51 0.42 8.24 6.03
C ILE A 51 1.73 8.55 6.74
N ASN A 52 1.83 8.01 7.94
CA ASN A 52 3.05 7.99 8.70
C ASN A 52 3.70 6.61 8.51
N MET A 53 4.69 6.52 7.63
CA MET A 53 5.54 5.31 7.53
C MET A 53 6.71 5.34 8.51
N LYS A 54 7.09 6.54 8.95
CA LYS A 54 8.19 6.83 9.88
C LYS A 54 7.72 7.93 10.82
N THR A 55 8.19 7.91 12.07
CA THR A 55 7.65 8.69 13.19
C THR A 55 7.51 10.20 13.01
N GLU A 56 8.03 10.82 11.93
CA GLU A 56 8.17 12.29 11.85
C GLU A 56 7.72 12.95 10.53
N GLU A 57 7.49 12.23 9.43
CA GLU A 57 7.02 12.84 8.16
C GLU A 57 5.78 12.14 7.61
N GLU A 58 4.72 12.93 7.36
CA GLU A 58 3.50 12.48 6.71
C GLU A 58 3.59 12.71 5.21
N ASN A 59 3.58 11.61 4.45
CA ASN A 59 3.44 11.66 3.00
C ASN A 59 1.98 11.43 2.63
N GLU A 60 1.46 12.23 1.72
CA GLU A 60 0.11 12.02 1.17
C GLU A 60 0.15 10.96 0.08
N ILE A 61 -0.68 9.93 0.20
CA ILE A 61 -0.80 8.88 -0.82
C ILE A 61 -2.24 8.63 -1.24
N HIS A 62 -2.40 8.00 -2.39
CA HIS A 62 -3.68 7.48 -2.85
C HIS A 62 -3.81 5.99 -2.49
N LEU A 63 -4.94 5.62 -1.88
CA LEU A 63 -5.23 4.25 -1.45
C LEU A 63 -6.54 3.76 -2.08
N LEU A 64 -6.49 2.59 -2.70
CA LEU A 64 -7.70 1.91 -3.15
C LEU A 64 -8.34 1.17 -1.98
N ILE A 65 -9.66 1.23 -1.87
CA ILE A 65 -10.42 0.47 -0.89
C ILE A 65 -10.89 -0.81 -1.56
N ALA A 66 -10.44 -1.94 -1.03
CA ALA A 66 -10.79 -3.26 -1.52
C ALA A 66 -11.83 -3.92 -0.60
N LYS A 67 -12.83 -4.55 -1.20
CA LYS A 67 -13.90 -5.22 -0.48
C LYS A 67 -13.45 -6.57 0.09
N GLY A 68 -13.84 -6.83 1.34
CA GLY A 68 -13.65 -8.13 1.99
C GLY A 68 -12.30 -8.29 2.68
N ALA A 69 -12.01 -9.52 3.13
CA ALA A 69 -10.85 -9.86 3.95
C ALA A 69 -9.56 -9.90 3.13
N VAL A 70 -9.04 -8.73 2.78
CA VAL A 70 -7.75 -8.56 2.10
C VAL A 70 -6.73 -7.88 3.01
N HIS A 71 -5.45 -8.17 2.79
CA HIS A 71 -4.39 -7.44 3.47
C HIS A 71 -4.28 -6.01 2.91
N THR A 72 -3.95 -5.06 3.79
CA THR A 72 -3.38 -3.78 3.36
C THR A 72 -2.11 -4.06 2.58
N LEU A 73 -1.97 -3.45 1.41
CA LEU A 73 -0.85 -3.66 0.51
C LEU A 73 -0.24 -2.31 0.14
N LEU A 74 1.07 -2.19 0.32
CA LEU A 74 1.91 -1.09 -0.13
C LEU A 74 2.73 -1.59 -1.32
N GLY A 75 2.22 -1.30 -2.51
CA GLY A 75 2.87 -1.67 -3.76
C GLY A 75 4.00 -0.73 -4.15
N ARG A 76 4.66 -1.05 -5.26
CA ARG A 76 5.77 -0.31 -5.86
C ARG A 76 5.56 1.21 -5.93
N PRO A 77 4.38 1.76 -6.30
CA PRO A 77 4.19 3.21 -6.29
C PRO A 77 4.47 3.83 -4.91
N CYS A 78 4.00 3.19 -3.84
CA CYS A 78 4.25 3.65 -2.47
C CYS A 78 5.73 3.63 -2.11
N LEU A 79 6.42 2.56 -2.49
CA LEU A 79 7.82 2.32 -2.17
C LEU A 79 8.71 3.34 -2.89
N VAL A 80 8.43 3.62 -4.16
CA VAL A 80 9.13 4.63 -4.94
C VAL A 80 8.89 6.04 -4.39
N ASP A 81 7.63 6.40 -4.11
CA ASP A 81 7.27 7.71 -3.57
C ASP A 81 7.95 8.00 -2.21
N ASN A 82 8.38 6.96 -1.49
CA ASN A 82 9.01 7.05 -0.18
C ASN A 82 10.50 6.65 -0.20
N ASN A 83 11.11 6.59 -1.39
CA ASN A 83 12.53 6.26 -1.59
C ASN A 83 12.98 4.96 -0.90
N VAL A 84 12.08 4.00 -0.80
CA VAL A 84 12.35 2.69 -0.20
C VAL A 84 13.23 1.87 -1.14
N LYS A 85 14.22 1.20 -0.58
CA LYS A 85 15.19 0.41 -1.34
C LYS A 85 15.14 -1.06 -0.94
N LEU A 86 15.21 -1.92 -1.95
CA LEU A 86 15.50 -3.34 -1.81
C LEU A 86 16.85 -3.59 -2.48
N GLU A 87 17.87 -3.93 -1.70
CA GLU A 87 19.23 -4.13 -2.15
C GLU A 87 19.69 -5.56 -1.85
N PHE A 88 20.31 -6.23 -2.82
CA PHE A 88 20.91 -7.53 -2.56
C PHE A 88 22.32 -7.36 -1.98
N SER A 89 22.46 -7.57 -0.67
CA SER A 89 23.75 -7.59 -0.02
C SER A 89 24.42 -8.94 -0.21
N HIS A 90 25.59 -8.93 -0.83
CA HIS A 90 26.44 -10.12 -0.96
C HIS A 90 26.84 -10.75 0.39
N LYS A 91 26.66 -10.05 1.52
CA LYS A 91 26.98 -10.54 2.87
C LYS A 91 25.75 -10.96 3.69
N LYS A 92 24.60 -10.32 3.47
CA LYS A 92 23.38 -10.48 4.32
C LYS A 92 22.14 -10.95 3.56
N GLY A 93 22.22 -11.13 2.23
CA GLY A 93 21.04 -11.36 1.39
C GLY A 93 20.28 -10.06 1.12
N GLU A 94 18.96 -10.14 0.92
CA GLU A 94 18.13 -8.96 0.65
C GLU A 94 18.06 -8.04 1.87
N ILE A 95 18.35 -6.76 1.65
CA ILE A 95 18.22 -5.67 2.61
C ILE A 95 17.10 -4.78 2.13
N PHE A 96 16.13 -4.55 2.99
CA PHE A 96 15.04 -3.61 2.75
C PHE A 96 15.21 -2.43 3.70
N SER A 97 15.30 -1.22 3.16
CA SER A 97 15.64 -0.02 3.93
C SER A 97 14.86 1.22 3.49
N TYR A 98 14.71 2.15 4.44
CA TYR A 98 14.09 3.46 4.24
C TYR A 98 15.14 4.58 4.36
N PRO A 99 14.90 5.77 3.79
CA PRO A 99 15.78 6.93 3.98
C PRO A 99 15.98 7.26 5.48
N GLY A 100 17.24 7.44 5.89
CA GLY A 100 17.61 7.84 7.25
C GLY A 100 17.45 6.75 8.31
N GLU A 101 17.47 5.47 7.94
CA GLU A 101 17.87 4.38 8.84
C GLU A 101 19.40 4.22 8.72
N ASP A 102 20.15 5.03 9.46
CA ASP A 102 21.59 4.80 9.72
C ASP A 102 21.77 4.15 11.10
#